data_AF-A0A5C8NU38-F1
#
_entry.id   AF-A0A5C8NU38-F1
#
_cell.length_a   1.000
_cell.length_b   1.000
_cell.length_c   1.000
_cell.angle_alpha   90.00
_cell.angle_beta   90.00
_cell.angle_gamma   90.00
#
_symmetry.space_group_name_H-M   'P 1'
#
loop_
_entity.id
_entity.type
_entity.pdbx_description
1 polymer ?
#
loop_
_entity_poly.entity_id
_entity_poly.type
_entity_poly.pdbx_seq_one_letter_code
_entity_poly.pdbx_strand_id
1 'polypeptide(L)'
;MKTHVHAVLVGFGDCDPAGIVFYPNFFRWFDASTHALLLAAGQTHDGMQREHGWVLGPLVDAGATFRAPARYNERIEIRSEIERWSAKTFRIAHRALRGDTLLAEGWEVRFIGAPHPDDPKRLRALPIPGWFRALFEEGDAPHAADAATPARLHLLDTITSIDEHCADGVIVSGSHGGMSSTGFVLRAPVRPRAVFLNDAGVGRDEAGIVALALLEDIGVACGCYAHDSARIGEARDGYERGVISHLNPRARAAGLAVGMPVREAVALLGARD
;
A
#
# COMPACT_ATOMS: atom_id res chain seq x y z
N MET A 1 -9.24 -1.71 17.37
CA MET A 1 -9.41 -2.28 16.01
C MET A 1 -8.56 -1.46 15.06
N LYS A 2 -7.91 -2.12 14.11
CA LYS A 2 -7.04 -1.44 13.14
C LYS A 2 -7.87 -0.58 12.18
N THR A 3 -7.47 0.67 12.02
CA THR A 3 -8.07 1.61 11.08
C THR A 3 -7.08 1.89 9.96
N HIS A 4 -7.56 2.00 8.72
CA HIS A 4 -6.77 2.40 7.56
C HIS A 4 -7.30 3.72 6.98
N VAL A 5 -6.41 4.62 6.58
CA VAL A 5 -6.76 5.90 5.95
C VAL A 5 -6.32 5.87 4.49
N HIS A 6 -7.25 6.11 3.58
CA HIS A 6 -7.00 6.22 2.15
C HIS A 6 -7.29 7.64 1.69
N ALA A 7 -6.24 8.35 1.25
CA ALA A 7 -6.37 9.70 0.71
C ALA A 7 -6.84 9.66 -0.75
N VAL A 8 -7.82 10.51 -1.08
CA VAL A 8 -8.40 10.65 -2.42
C VAL A 8 -8.36 12.11 -2.84
N LEU A 9 -7.83 12.37 -4.03
CA LEU A 9 -8.00 13.64 -4.72
C LEU A 9 -9.19 13.53 -5.68
N VAL A 10 -10.22 14.34 -5.47
CA VAL A 10 -11.42 14.30 -6.31
C VAL A 10 -11.09 14.83 -7.71
N GLY A 11 -11.17 13.94 -8.71
CA GLY A 11 -10.94 14.26 -10.10
C GLY A 11 -12.15 14.89 -10.77
N PHE A 12 -11.95 15.53 -11.92
CA PHE A 12 -13.04 16.15 -12.68
C PHE A 12 -14.09 15.12 -13.11
N GLY A 13 -13.64 13.93 -13.54
CA GLY A 13 -14.52 12.82 -13.92
C GLY A 13 -15.22 12.13 -12.76
N ASP A 14 -14.91 12.46 -11.50
CA ASP A 14 -15.65 11.94 -10.36
C ASP A 14 -16.94 12.73 -10.09
N CYS A 15 -17.11 13.90 -10.72
CA CYS A 15 -18.24 14.80 -10.51
C CYS A 15 -19.34 14.65 -11.57
N ASP A 16 -20.58 14.92 -11.16
CA ASP A 16 -21.75 15.00 -12.04
C ASP A 16 -22.09 16.47 -12.41
N PRO A 17 -23.10 16.72 -13.27
CA PRO A 17 -23.50 18.07 -13.66
C PRO A 17 -23.96 19.00 -12.52
N ALA A 18 -24.23 18.47 -11.31
CA ALA A 18 -24.52 19.30 -10.13
C ALA A 18 -23.24 19.87 -9.49
N GLY A 19 -22.06 19.57 -10.03
CA GLY A 19 -20.77 20.09 -9.56
C GLY A 19 -20.33 19.49 -8.22
N ILE A 20 -20.81 18.28 -7.93
CA ILE A 20 -20.45 17.47 -6.76
C ILE A 20 -20.09 16.06 -7.21
N VAL A 21 -19.45 15.30 -6.34
CA VAL A 21 -19.11 13.89 -6.60
C VAL A 21 -20.37 13.07 -6.91
N PHE A 22 -20.34 12.35 -8.04
CA PHE A 22 -21.35 11.37 -8.40
C PHE A 22 -21.32 10.21 -7.40
N TYR A 23 -22.43 9.96 -6.72
CA TYR A 23 -22.47 9.11 -5.53
C TYR A 23 -21.85 7.69 -5.67
N PRO A 24 -21.89 6.98 -6.83
CA PRO A 24 -21.25 5.67 -6.96
C PRO A 24 -19.74 5.71 -6.76
N ASN A 25 -19.09 6.86 -6.97
CA ASN A 25 -17.66 7.00 -6.73
C ASN A 25 -17.30 6.82 -5.25
N PHE A 26 -18.20 7.14 -4.31
CA PHE A 26 -17.97 6.81 -2.90
C PHE A 26 -17.88 5.29 -2.69
N PHE A 27 -18.73 4.49 -3.33
CA PHE A 27 -18.65 3.03 -3.24
C PHE A 27 -17.36 2.48 -3.86
N ARG A 28 -16.91 3.06 -4.98
CA ARG A 28 -15.61 2.75 -5.57
C ARG A 28 -14.46 3.03 -4.58
N TRP A 29 -14.54 4.13 -3.84
CA TRP A 29 -13.53 4.47 -2.84
C TRP A 29 -13.64 3.63 -1.57
N PHE A 30 -14.84 3.24 -1.14
CA PHE A 30 -15.06 2.33 -0.02
C PHE A 30 -14.45 0.96 -0.31
N ASP A 31 -14.74 0.39 -1.48
CA ASP A 31 -14.18 -0.89 -1.93
C ASP A 31 -12.64 -0.83 -1.94
N ALA A 32 -12.06 0.16 -2.61
CA ALA A 32 -10.61 0.37 -2.64
C ALA A 32 -10.01 0.51 -1.22
N SER A 33 -10.72 1.16 -0.31
CA SER A 33 -10.26 1.34 1.08
C SER A 33 -10.38 0.06 1.91
N THR A 34 -11.36 -0.81 1.63
CA THR A 34 -11.42 -2.16 2.20
C THR A 34 -10.23 -2.98 1.75
N HIS A 35 -9.91 -2.98 0.45
CA HIS A 35 -8.73 -3.69 -0.05
C HIS A 35 -7.43 -3.16 0.55
N ALA A 36 -7.32 -1.84 0.75
CA ALA A 36 -6.17 -1.24 1.42
C ALA A 36 -6.07 -1.65 2.91
N LEU A 37 -7.20 -1.72 3.63
CA LEU A 37 -7.25 -2.22 5.01
C LEU A 37 -6.80 -3.69 5.11
N LEU A 38 -7.28 -4.54 4.20
CA LEU A 38 -6.87 -5.96 4.15
C LEU A 38 -5.39 -6.10 3.82
N LEU A 39 -4.89 -5.34 2.84
CA LEU A 39 -3.47 -5.31 2.48
C LEU A 39 -2.60 -4.87 3.66
N ALA A 40 -3.02 -3.84 4.39
CA ALA A 40 -2.32 -3.37 5.59
C ALA A 40 -2.25 -4.44 6.70
N ALA A 41 -3.16 -5.42 6.70
CA ALA A 41 -3.13 -6.60 7.56
C ALA A 41 -2.35 -7.79 6.94
N GLY A 42 -1.64 -7.58 5.84
CA GLY A 42 -0.88 -8.61 5.13
C GLY A 42 -1.74 -9.55 4.29
N GLN A 43 -3.01 -9.21 4.04
CA GLN A 43 -3.95 -10.09 3.33
C GLN A 43 -4.23 -9.59 1.91
N THR A 44 -4.00 -10.46 0.93
CA THR A 44 -4.27 -10.20 -0.50
C THR A 44 -5.17 -11.29 -1.08
N HIS A 45 -5.85 -10.99 -2.19
CA HIS A 45 -6.71 -11.97 -2.87
C HIS A 45 -5.88 -13.15 -3.37
N ASP A 46 -4.76 -12.87 -4.04
CA ASP A 46 -3.89 -13.89 -4.59
C ASP A 46 -3.16 -14.67 -3.49
N GLY A 47 -2.81 -14.03 -2.37
CA GLY A 47 -2.30 -14.68 -1.15
C GLY A 47 -3.29 -15.73 -0.64
N MET A 48 -4.52 -15.31 -0.38
CA MET A 48 -5.60 -16.16 0.11
C MET A 48 -5.89 -17.32 -0.86
N GLN A 49 -5.87 -17.05 -2.16
CA GLN A 49 -6.12 -18.07 -3.18
C GLN A 49 -4.96 -19.08 -3.29
N ARG A 50 -3.71 -18.62 -3.22
CA ARG A 50 -2.53 -19.49 -3.34
C ARG A 50 -2.33 -20.36 -2.11
N GLU A 51 -2.51 -19.79 -0.92
CA GLU A 51 -2.24 -20.47 0.36
C GLU A 51 -3.37 -21.40 0.77
N HIS A 52 -4.61 -21.05 0.43
CA HIS A 52 -5.79 -21.76 0.91
C HIS A 52 -6.77 -22.20 -0.17
N GLY A 53 -6.63 -21.72 -1.41
CA GLY A 53 -7.64 -21.93 -2.46
C GLY A 53 -8.91 -21.11 -2.24
N TRP A 54 -8.85 -20.06 -1.42
CA TRP A 54 -10.00 -19.28 -0.97
C TRP A 54 -10.06 -17.90 -1.63
N VAL A 55 -11.27 -17.35 -1.72
CA VAL A 55 -11.53 -15.99 -2.21
C VAL A 55 -11.71 -15.06 -1.01
N LEU A 56 -10.84 -14.06 -0.90
CA LEU A 56 -10.91 -13.06 0.16
C LEU A 56 -11.95 -11.99 -0.20
N GLY A 57 -12.87 -11.70 0.72
CA GLY A 57 -13.66 -10.49 0.69
C GLY A 57 -14.71 -10.28 -0.41
N PRO A 58 -15.39 -11.31 -1.01
CA PRO A 58 -16.54 -11.01 -1.85
C PRO A 58 -17.62 -10.26 -1.08
N LEU A 59 -18.30 -9.34 -1.78
CA LEU A 59 -19.32 -8.46 -1.23
C LEU A 59 -20.68 -9.17 -1.12
N VAL A 60 -21.35 -8.99 0.02
CA VAL A 60 -22.72 -9.47 0.30
C VAL A 60 -23.71 -8.33 0.29
N ASP A 61 -23.37 -7.24 0.97
CA ASP A 61 -24.23 -6.08 1.16
C ASP A 61 -23.37 -4.82 1.28
N ALA A 62 -23.89 -3.69 0.84
CA ALA A 62 -23.23 -2.40 0.95
C ALA A 62 -24.26 -1.26 1.02
N GLY A 63 -23.90 -0.18 1.71
CA GLY A 63 -24.74 1.00 1.77
C GLY A 63 -23.96 2.24 2.17
N ALA A 64 -24.60 3.40 2.01
CA ALA A 64 -24.01 4.68 2.35
C ALA A 64 -25.07 5.71 2.74
N THR A 65 -24.69 6.63 3.61
CA THR A 65 -25.43 7.85 3.95
C THR A 65 -24.58 9.07 3.63
N PHE A 66 -25.08 9.98 2.80
CA PHE A 66 -24.37 11.18 2.36
C PHE A 66 -24.80 12.39 3.21
N ARG A 67 -23.83 13.04 3.85
CA ARG A 67 -24.03 14.14 4.81
C ARG A 67 -23.69 15.50 4.22
N ALA A 68 -22.66 15.57 3.38
CA ALA A 68 -22.21 16.79 2.73
C ALA A 68 -21.55 16.49 1.37
N PRO A 69 -21.61 17.43 0.40
CA PRO A 69 -21.01 17.22 -0.91
C PRO A 69 -19.48 17.35 -0.86
N ALA A 70 -18.83 16.55 -1.69
CA ALA A 70 -17.44 16.74 -2.12
C ALA A 70 -17.40 17.29 -3.55
N ARG A 71 -16.35 18.04 -3.90
CA ARG A 71 -16.21 18.76 -5.17
C ARG A 71 -14.84 18.53 -5.80
N TYR A 72 -14.74 18.85 -7.09
CA TYR A 72 -13.51 18.78 -7.86
C TYR A 72 -12.33 19.48 -7.16
N ASN A 73 -11.14 18.86 -7.20
CA ASN A 73 -9.90 19.27 -6.56
C ASN A 73 -9.89 19.29 -5.03
N GLU A 74 -10.96 18.82 -4.37
CA GLU A 74 -10.91 18.59 -2.92
C GLU A 74 -10.11 17.33 -2.60
N ARG A 75 -9.37 17.38 -1.50
CA ARG A 75 -8.75 16.20 -0.87
C ARG A 75 -9.69 15.66 0.19
N ILE A 76 -9.99 14.37 0.12
CA ILE A 76 -10.81 13.67 1.10
C ILE A 76 -10.05 12.46 1.64
N GLU A 77 -10.39 12.03 2.84
CA GLU A 77 -9.88 10.82 3.48
C GLU A 77 -11.01 9.82 3.67
N ILE A 78 -10.80 8.58 3.24
CA ILE A 78 -11.67 7.46 3.57
C ILE A 78 -11.02 6.68 4.71
N ARG A 79 -11.63 6.74 5.89
CA ARG A 79 -11.20 5.99 7.07
C ARG A 79 -12.02 4.72 7.19
N SER A 80 -11.35 3.57 7.23
CA SER A 80 -12.00 2.27 7.17
C SER A 80 -11.53 1.36 8.30
N GLU A 81 -12.45 0.63 8.91
CA GLU A 81 -12.16 -0.35 9.96
C GLU A 81 -13.18 -1.49 9.93
N ILE A 82 -12.78 -2.66 10.44
CA ILE A 82 -13.76 -3.73 10.68
C ILE A 82 -14.59 -3.34 11.90
N GLU A 83 -15.87 -3.06 11.69
CA GLU A 83 -16.82 -2.65 12.72
C GLU A 83 -17.36 -3.85 13.50
N ARG A 84 -17.65 -4.95 12.80
CA ARG A 84 -18.32 -6.12 13.41
C ARG A 84 -17.93 -7.42 12.73
N TRP A 85 -17.76 -8.45 13.54
CA TRP A 85 -17.62 -9.84 13.11
C TRP A 85 -18.92 -10.61 13.29
N SER A 86 -19.21 -11.50 12.35
CA SER A 86 -20.18 -12.60 12.48
C SER A 86 -19.45 -13.93 12.31
N ALA A 87 -20.17 -15.05 12.42
CA ALA A 87 -19.56 -16.37 12.23
C ALA A 87 -18.91 -16.56 10.85
N LYS A 88 -19.48 -15.98 9.79
CA LYS A 88 -19.05 -16.18 8.38
C LYS A 88 -18.85 -14.88 7.59
N THR A 89 -19.15 -13.74 8.19
CA THR A 89 -19.05 -12.44 7.53
C THR A 89 -18.36 -11.44 8.46
N PHE A 90 -17.83 -10.38 7.88
CA PHE A 90 -17.29 -9.24 8.58
C PHE A 90 -17.82 -7.96 7.93
N ARG A 91 -18.15 -6.99 8.77
CA ARG A 91 -18.69 -5.70 8.36
C ARG A 91 -17.60 -4.65 8.50
N ILE A 92 -17.36 -3.92 7.43
CA ILE A 92 -16.44 -2.79 7.37
C ILE A 92 -17.26 -1.51 7.44
N ALA A 93 -16.84 -0.56 8.26
CA ALA A 93 -17.38 0.79 8.29
C ALA A 93 -16.41 1.75 7.62
N HIS A 94 -16.94 2.69 6.84
CA HIS A 94 -16.19 3.72 6.14
C HIS A 94 -16.70 5.10 6.53
N ARG A 95 -15.77 6.04 6.74
CA ARG A 95 -16.07 7.46 6.93
C ARG A 95 -15.28 8.27 5.92
N ALA A 96 -15.97 8.99 5.05
CA ALA A 96 -15.37 9.92 4.10
C ALA A 96 -15.33 11.32 4.73
N LEU A 97 -14.15 11.91 4.86
CA LEU A 97 -13.95 13.22 5.50
C LEU A 97 -13.23 14.20 4.59
N ARG A 98 -13.56 15.49 4.72
CA ARG A 98 -12.77 16.62 4.22
C ARG A 98 -12.37 17.47 5.42
N GLY A 99 -11.12 17.32 5.88
CA GLY A 99 -10.73 17.81 7.21
C GLY A 99 -11.64 17.19 8.27
N ASP A 100 -12.27 18.02 9.09
CA ASP A 100 -13.21 17.56 10.13
C ASP A 100 -14.66 17.38 9.63
N THR A 101 -14.94 17.73 8.36
CA THR A 101 -16.29 17.61 7.80
C THR A 101 -16.57 16.18 7.36
N LEU A 102 -17.55 15.52 7.97
CA LEU A 102 -18.06 14.22 7.52
C LEU A 102 -18.88 14.40 6.23
N LEU A 103 -18.42 13.78 5.15
CA LEU A 103 -19.05 13.84 3.84
C LEU A 103 -20.02 12.69 3.63
N ALA A 104 -19.58 11.46 3.96
CA ALA A 104 -20.39 10.25 3.82
C ALA A 104 -19.97 9.19 4.85
N GLU A 105 -20.93 8.37 5.24
CA GLU A 105 -20.73 7.16 6.04
C GLU A 105 -21.12 5.97 5.16
N GLY A 106 -20.21 5.02 4.98
CA GLY A 106 -20.41 3.84 4.16
C GLY A 106 -20.23 2.56 4.96
N TRP A 107 -20.76 1.46 4.45
CA TRP A 107 -20.45 0.14 4.99
C TRP A 107 -20.45 -0.93 3.90
N GLU A 108 -19.77 -2.02 4.22
CA GLU A 108 -19.73 -3.23 3.41
C GLU A 108 -19.83 -4.45 4.32
N VAL A 109 -20.52 -5.49 3.88
CA VAL A 109 -20.54 -6.80 4.50
C VAL A 109 -19.87 -7.78 3.56
N ARG A 110 -18.78 -8.39 4.00
CA ARG A 110 -17.94 -9.28 3.19
C ARG A 110 -17.72 -10.61 3.88
N PHE A 111 -17.26 -11.61 3.14
CA PHE A 111 -16.94 -12.94 3.65
C PHE A 111 -15.62 -13.48 3.09
N ILE A 112 -15.16 -14.60 3.62
CA ILE A 112 -14.10 -15.41 2.98
C ILE A 112 -14.77 -16.64 2.37
N GLY A 113 -14.57 -16.83 1.08
CA GLY A 113 -15.24 -17.87 0.30
C GLY A 113 -14.30 -19.00 -0.09
N ALA A 114 -14.86 -20.18 -0.33
CA ALA A 114 -14.22 -21.23 -1.12
C ALA A 114 -15.16 -21.67 -2.25
N PRO A 115 -14.64 -22.30 -3.32
CA PRO A 115 -15.49 -22.96 -4.31
C PRO A 115 -16.49 -23.90 -3.64
N HIS A 116 -17.74 -23.90 -4.13
CA HIS A 116 -18.77 -24.80 -3.63
C HIS A 116 -18.44 -26.24 -4.08
N PRO A 117 -18.55 -27.25 -3.19
CA PRO A 117 -18.14 -28.62 -3.52
C PRO A 117 -18.93 -29.20 -4.71
N ASP A 118 -20.21 -28.85 -4.80
CA ASP A 118 -21.10 -29.38 -5.85
C ASP A 118 -21.12 -28.52 -7.12
N ASP A 119 -20.61 -27.28 -7.07
CA ASP A 119 -20.57 -26.38 -8.22
C ASP A 119 -19.38 -25.41 -8.07
N PRO A 120 -18.23 -25.71 -8.69
CA PRO A 120 -17.03 -24.89 -8.59
C PRO A 120 -17.21 -23.43 -9.05
N LYS A 121 -18.28 -23.10 -9.79
CA LYS A 121 -18.60 -21.73 -10.20
C LYS A 121 -19.27 -20.91 -9.10
N ARG A 122 -19.75 -21.55 -8.03
CA ARG A 122 -20.38 -20.89 -6.88
C ARG A 122 -19.39 -20.80 -5.73
N LEU A 123 -19.56 -19.78 -4.89
CA LEU A 123 -18.81 -19.64 -3.65
C LEU A 123 -19.67 -20.06 -2.46
N ARG A 124 -19.05 -20.72 -1.47
CA ARG A 124 -19.61 -20.91 -0.13
C ARG A 124 -18.86 -20.05 0.86
N ALA A 125 -19.58 -19.37 1.76
CA ALA A 125 -18.96 -18.63 2.85
C ALA A 125 -18.40 -19.59 3.91
N LEU A 126 -17.14 -19.37 4.28
CA LEU A 126 -16.44 -20.11 5.32
C LEU A 126 -16.64 -19.44 6.68
N PRO A 127 -16.53 -20.19 7.79
CA PRO A 127 -16.31 -19.58 9.10
C PRO A 127 -15.08 -18.68 9.07
N ILE A 128 -15.17 -17.49 9.66
CA ILE A 128 -14.02 -16.57 9.71
C ILE A 128 -12.91 -17.22 10.54
N PRO A 129 -11.70 -17.43 9.98
CA PRO A 129 -10.61 -18.04 10.73
C PRO A 129 -10.18 -17.14 11.91
N GLY A 130 -9.85 -17.77 13.05
CA GLY A 130 -9.40 -17.03 14.24
C GLY A 130 -8.13 -16.21 13.99
N TRP A 131 -7.19 -16.76 13.20
CA TRP A 131 -5.97 -16.06 12.81
C TRP A 131 -6.28 -14.81 11.99
N PHE A 132 -7.24 -14.88 11.06
CA PHE A 132 -7.61 -13.74 10.20
C PHE A 132 -8.25 -12.63 11.04
N ARG A 133 -9.13 -13.00 11.97
CA ARG A 133 -9.75 -12.07 12.91
C ARG A 133 -8.73 -11.35 13.78
N ALA A 134 -7.73 -12.07 14.29
CA ALA A 134 -6.70 -11.53 15.18
C ALA A 134 -5.90 -10.38 14.54
N LEU A 135 -5.68 -10.42 13.21
CA LEU A 135 -4.95 -9.38 12.47
C LEU A 135 -5.55 -7.97 12.59
N PHE A 136 -6.82 -7.84 12.96
CA PHE A 136 -7.54 -6.57 13.04
C PHE A 136 -7.95 -6.20 14.47
N GLU A 137 -7.83 -7.12 15.43
CA GLU A 137 -8.20 -6.90 16.83
C GLU A 137 -7.01 -6.40 17.67
N GLU A 138 -5.78 -6.75 17.30
CA GLU A 138 -4.57 -6.19 17.92
C GLU A 138 -4.35 -4.74 17.45
N GLY A 139 -4.38 -3.79 18.38
CA GLY A 139 -4.13 -2.38 18.11
C GLY A 139 -2.67 -2.14 17.75
N ASP A 140 -2.47 -1.45 16.62
CA ASP A 140 -1.21 -0.89 16.09
C ASP A 140 0.07 -1.55 16.64
N ALA A 141 0.24 -2.84 16.35
CA ALA A 141 1.60 -3.35 16.28
C ALA A 141 2.22 -2.73 15.02
N PRO A 142 3.33 -1.97 15.12
CA PRO A 142 4.15 -1.76 13.94
C PRO A 142 4.38 -3.15 13.33
N HIS A 143 4.32 -3.26 12.01
CA HIS A 143 4.83 -4.44 11.33
C HIS A 143 6.32 -4.51 11.66
N ALA A 144 6.62 -5.10 12.82
CA ALA A 144 7.95 -5.49 13.22
C ALA A 144 8.33 -6.50 12.15
N ALA A 145 9.37 -6.14 11.40
CA ALA A 145 10.03 -7.05 10.49
C ALA A 145 10.13 -8.41 11.19
N ASP A 146 9.47 -9.42 10.64
CA ASP A 146 9.64 -10.78 11.12
C ASP A 146 11.10 -11.14 10.80
N ALA A 147 11.93 -11.02 11.83
CA ALA A 147 13.36 -11.29 11.81
C ALA A 147 13.56 -12.81 11.74
N ALA A 148 13.23 -13.42 10.61
CA ALA A 148 13.49 -14.85 10.39
C ALA A 148 13.71 -15.27 8.93
N THR A 149 13.38 -14.45 7.93
CA THR A 149 13.67 -14.77 6.51
C THR A 149 14.53 -13.67 5.87
N PRO A 150 15.72 -14.00 5.30
CA PRO A 150 16.53 -13.01 4.60
C PRO A 150 15.77 -12.46 3.39
N ALA A 151 15.70 -11.13 3.28
CA ALA A 151 15.08 -10.49 2.12
C ALA A 151 15.88 -10.81 0.84
N ARG A 152 15.21 -10.89 -0.31
CA ARG A 152 15.91 -10.94 -1.60
C ARG A 152 16.26 -9.54 -2.06
N LEU A 153 17.46 -9.38 -2.64
CA LEU A 153 17.84 -8.16 -3.35
C LEU A 153 17.31 -8.21 -4.78
N HIS A 154 16.63 -7.15 -5.20
CA HIS A 154 16.16 -6.96 -6.56
C HIS A 154 16.80 -5.72 -7.17
N LEU A 155 17.50 -5.91 -8.29
CA LEU A 155 18.10 -4.81 -9.03
C LEU A 155 17.31 -4.55 -10.29
N LEU A 156 16.65 -3.40 -10.33
CA LEU A 156 15.72 -3.04 -11.39
C LEU A 156 16.17 -1.77 -12.10
N ASP A 157 16.79 -1.89 -13.28
CA ASP A 157 17.22 -0.71 -14.06
C ASP A 157 16.06 0.28 -14.28
N THR A 158 14.83 -0.23 -14.37
CA THR A 158 13.60 0.54 -14.31
C THR A 158 12.66 0.01 -13.22
N ILE A 159 12.15 0.90 -12.37
CA ILE A 159 11.17 0.54 -11.32
C ILE A 159 9.84 0.07 -11.92
N THR A 160 9.60 0.33 -13.20
CA THR A 160 8.42 -0.19 -13.92
C THR A 160 8.40 -1.72 -14.01
N SER A 161 9.56 -2.37 -13.81
CA SER A 161 9.70 -3.82 -13.80
C SER A 161 9.38 -4.45 -12.44
N ILE A 162 8.92 -3.67 -11.45
CA ILE A 162 8.44 -4.22 -10.19
C ILE A 162 7.26 -5.16 -10.44
N ASP A 163 7.34 -6.35 -9.86
CA ASP A 163 6.35 -7.41 -9.99
C ASP A 163 6.18 -8.15 -8.65
N GLU A 164 5.39 -9.22 -8.65
CA GLU A 164 5.13 -10.04 -7.46
C GLU A 164 6.39 -10.69 -6.85
N HIS A 165 7.46 -10.88 -7.63
CA HIS A 165 8.70 -11.49 -7.12
C HIS A 165 9.46 -10.56 -6.18
N CYS A 166 9.14 -9.26 -6.21
CA CYS A 166 9.77 -8.24 -5.37
C CYS A 166 9.15 -8.13 -3.97
N ALA A 167 8.16 -8.96 -3.63
CA ALA A 167 7.47 -8.96 -2.34
C ALA A 167 8.44 -9.18 -1.18
N ASP A 168 8.35 -8.35 -0.13
CA ASP A 168 9.23 -8.37 1.05
C ASP A 168 10.75 -8.33 0.72
N GLY A 169 11.10 -7.98 -0.52
CA GLY A 169 12.47 -7.81 -0.99
C GLY A 169 13.00 -6.40 -0.76
N VAL A 170 14.30 -6.23 -0.91
CA VAL A 170 14.96 -4.93 -1.00
C VAL A 170 15.19 -4.62 -2.47
N ILE A 171 14.59 -3.55 -2.96
CA ILE A 171 14.76 -3.10 -4.35
C ILE A 171 15.81 -2.00 -4.38
N VAL A 172 16.78 -2.11 -5.28
CA VAL A 172 17.58 -0.97 -5.74
C VAL A 172 17.24 -0.75 -7.20
N SER A 173 16.83 0.46 -7.55
CA SER A 173 16.41 0.77 -8.92
C SER A 173 17.22 1.90 -9.53
N GLY A 174 17.46 1.81 -10.84
CA GLY A 174 18.04 2.89 -11.65
C GLY A 174 17.08 4.07 -11.85
N SER A 175 15.80 3.94 -11.48
CA SER A 175 14.82 5.02 -11.58
C SER A 175 15.02 6.10 -10.52
N HIS A 176 14.56 7.32 -10.81
CA HIS A 176 14.59 8.42 -9.85
C HIS A 176 13.39 8.39 -8.88
N GLY A 177 13.52 9.01 -7.71
CA GLY A 177 12.53 9.07 -6.63
C GLY A 177 11.32 9.98 -6.89
N GLY A 178 11.02 10.30 -8.15
CA GLY A 178 9.93 11.20 -8.51
C GLY A 178 8.57 10.51 -8.68
N MET A 179 7.50 11.30 -8.72
CA MET A 179 6.11 10.83 -8.71
C MET A 179 5.78 9.75 -9.77
N SER A 180 6.27 9.91 -11.00
CA SER A 180 6.02 8.96 -12.09
C SER A 180 6.55 7.57 -11.76
N SER A 181 7.78 7.50 -11.27
CA SER A 181 8.49 6.29 -10.86
C SER A 181 7.89 5.68 -9.59
N THR A 182 7.68 6.49 -8.56
CA THR A 182 7.09 6.05 -7.28
C THR A 182 5.70 5.45 -7.47
N GLY A 183 4.93 5.97 -8.44
CA GLY A 183 3.62 5.44 -8.78
C GLY A 183 3.62 3.95 -9.10
N PHE A 184 4.70 3.38 -9.62
CA PHE A 184 4.80 1.94 -9.88
C PHE A 184 4.91 1.13 -8.59
N VAL A 185 5.64 1.60 -7.59
CA VAL A 185 5.72 0.97 -6.27
C VAL A 185 4.38 1.06 -5.54
N LEU A 186 3.69 2.20 -5.64
CA LEU A 186 2.38 2.40 -5.00
C LEU A 186 1.33 1.44 -5.57
N ARG A 187 1.34 1.23 -6.89
CA ARG A 187 0.42 0.35 -7.62
C ARG A 187 0.84 -1.11 -7.64
N ALA A 188 2.05 -1.44 -7.19
CA ALA A 188 2.54 -2.81 -7.21
C ALA A 188 1.61 -3.71 -6.37
N PRO A 189 1.34 -4.95 -6.83
CA PRO A 189 0.47 -5.89 -6.11
C PRO A 189 1.10 -6.40 -4.81
N VAL A 190 2.38 -6.09 -4.59
CA VAL A 190 3.19 -6.51 -3.45
C VAL A 190 3.89 -5.30 -2.82
N ARG A 191 4.24 -5.42 -1.54
CA ARG A 191 5.02 -4.41 -0.82
C ARG A 191 6.47 -4.90 -0.67
N PRO A 192 7.45 -4.21 -1.26
CA PRO A 192 8.85 -4.47 -0.94
C PRO A 192 9.14 -4.01 0.49
N ARG A 193 10.14 -4.63 1.12
CA ARG A 193 10.65 -4.25 2.44
C ARG A 193 11.31 -2.88 2.41
N ALA A 194 12.10 -2.63 1.36
CA ALA A 194 12.72 -1.34 1.12
C ALA A 194 12.91 -1.05 -0.37
N VAL A 195 12.97 0.24 -0.71
CA VAL A 195 13.26 0.70 -2.07
C VAL A 195 14.33 1.79 -2.04
N PHE A 196 15.33 1.64 -2.90
CA PHE A 196 16.37 2.63 -3.18
C PHE A 196 16.24 3.19 -4.59
N LEU A 197 16.10 4.51 -4.71
CA LEU A 197 15.93 5.23 -5.98
C LEU A 197 16.99 6.31 -6.11
N ASN A 198 17.27 6.79 -7.32
CA ASN A 198 18.18 7.92 -7.51
C ASN A 198 17.47 9.25 -7.14
N ASP A 199 18.15 10.20 -6.50
CA ASP A 199 17.53 11.49 -6.14
C ASP A 199 17.35 12.46 -7.31
N ALA A 200 17.98 12.19 -8.47
CA ALA A 200 17.98 13.04 -9.64
C ALA A 200 18.29 14.52 -9.34
N GLY A 201 19.18 14.76 -8.36
CA GLY A 201 19.55 16.11 -7.93
C GLY A 201 18.46 16.83 -7.16
N VAL A 202 17.47 16.09 -6.63
CA VAL A 202 16.29 16.56 -5.89
C VAL A 202 15.31 17.38 -6.75
N GLY A 203 15.80 18.20 -7.66
CA GLY A 203 15.00 19.02 -8.54
C GLY A 203 14.21 20.11 -7.79
N ARG A 204 13.39 20.82 -8.55
CA ARG A 204 12.51 21.87 -8.00
C ARG A 204 11.46 21.25 -7.08
N ASP A 205 11.20 21.90 -5.95
CA ASP A 205 10.14 21.51 -5.00
C ASP A 205 10.26 20.03 -4.55
N GLU A 206 11.49 19.55 -4.39
CA GLU A 206 11.80 18.17 -3.95
C GLU A 206 11.30 17.06 -4.90
N ALA A 207 11.03 17.40 -6.16
CA ALA A 207 10.42 16.51 -7.16
C ALA A 207 11.14 15.16 -7.36
N GLY A 208 12.45 15.09 -7.13
CA GLY A 208 13.28 13.90 -7.28
C GLY A 208 13.28 12.96 -6.07
N ILE A 209 12.72 13.38 -4.93
CA ILE A 209 12.70 12.60 -3.68
C ILE A 209 11.27 12.42 -3.10
N VAL A 210 10.24 12.71 -3.89
CA VAL A 210 8.82 12.56 -3.49
C VAL A 210 8.50 11.12 -3.02
N ALA A 211 9.25 10.13 -3.50
CA ALA A 211 9.18 8.75 -3.05
C ALA A 211 9.25 8.59 -1.52
N LEU A 212 10.06 9.41 -0.84
CA LEU A 212 10.30 9.26 0.60
C LEU A 212 9.01 9.39 1.40
N ALA A 213 8.22 10.44 1.11
CA ALA A 213 6.96 10.69 1.79
C ALA A 213 5.90 9.64 1.40
N LEU A 214 5.75 9.37 0.10
CA LEU A 214 4.72 8.46 -0.40
C LEU A 214 4.94 7.00 0.03
N LEU A 215 6.20 6.56 0.13
CA LEU A 215 6.52 5.21 0.58
C LEU A 215 6.47 5.07 2.10
N GLU A 216 6.68 6.16 2.86
CA GLU A 216 6.41 6.17 4.30
C GLU A 216 4.93 5.89 4.59
N ASP A 217 4.02 6.54 3.86
CA ASP A 217 2.57 6.40 4.04
C ASP A 217 2.05 4.97 3.84
N ILE A 218 2.76 4.15 3.05
CA ILE A 218 2.42 2.74 2.81
C ILE A 218 3.31 1.75 3.56
N GLY A 219 4.13 2.25 4.50
CA GLY A 219 4.92 1.42 5.39
C GLY A 219 6.19 0.82 4.79
N VAL A 220 6.71 1.38 3.68
CA VAL A 220 7.90 0.90 2.97
C VAL A 220 9.11 1.76 3.34
N ALA A 221 10.22 1.13 3.73
CA ALA A 221 11.47 1.87 3.95
C ALA A 221 12.00 2.41 2.61
N CYS A 222 12.31 3.71 2.55
CA CYS A 222 12.76 4.34 1.31
C CYS A 222 14.04 5.13 1.53
N GLY A 223 15.02 4.91 0.66
CA GLY A 223 16.20 5.74 0.51
C GLY A 223 16.30 6.29 -0.90
N CYS A 224 16.76 7.53 -1.03
CA CYS A 224 17.28 8.01 -2.30
C CYS A 224 18.80 8.05 -2.25
N TYR A 225 19.48 7.60 -3.30
CA TYR A 225 20.92 7.71 -3.46
C TYR A 225 21.29 8.85 -4.41
N ALA A 226 22.44 9.46 -4.18
CA ALA A 226 22.85 10.69 -4.84
C ALA A 226 23.09 10.47 -6.34
N HIS A 227 22.50 11.33 -7.18
CA HIS A 227 22.69 11.32 -8.63
C HIS A 227 24.14 11.47 -9.09
N ASP A 228 25.02 12.03 -8.25
CA ASP A 228 26.45 12.19 -8.50
C ASP A 228 27.30 11.02 -7.96
N SER A 229 26.68 10.07 -7.24
CA SER A 229 27.34 8.86 -6.73
C SER A 229 27.17 7.63 -7.62
N ALA A 230 26.08 7.56 -8.40
CA ALA A 230 25.77 6.45 -9.28
C ALA A 230 24.86 6.88 -10.44
N ARG A 231 24.92 6.13 -11.54
CA ARG A 231 24.20 6.42 -12.78
C ARG A 231 22.69 6.20 -12.64
N ILE A 232 21.90 7.14 -13.15
CA ILE A 232 20.47 6.95 -13.40
C ILE A 232 20.31 5.93 -14.55
N GLY A 233 19.40 4.98 -14.36
CA GLY A 233 19.09 3.92 -15.32
C GLY A 233 19.89 2.62 -15.15
N GLU A 234 20.85 2.56 -14.21
CA GLU A 234 21.67 1.37 -13.95
C GLU A 234 21.60 0.94 -12.47
N ALA A 235 20.74 -0.03 -12.15
CA ALA A 235 20.51 -0.46 -10.77
C ALA A 235 21.73 -1.10 -10.11
N ARG A 236 22.54 -1.82 -10.89
CA ARG A 236 23.80 -2.41 -10.42
C ARG A 236 24.77 -1.33 -9.93
N ASP A 237 24.91 -0.24 -10.69
CA ASP A 237 25.78 0.88 -10.32
C ASP A 237 25.25 1.60 -9.07
N GLY A 238 23.92 1.79 -9.00
CA GLY A 238 23.24 2.29 -7.80
C GLY A 238 23.50 1.44 -6.56
N TYR A 239 23.54 0.11 -6.68
CA TYR A 239 23.85 -0.80 -5.58
C TYR A 239 25.32 -0.72 -5.16
N GLU A 240 26.25 -0.79 -6.12
CA GLU A 240 27.69 -0.90 -5.84
C GLU A 240 28.29 0.42 -5.36
N ARG A 241 27.88 1.54 -5.97
CA ARG A 241 28.48 2.87 -5.79
C ARG A 241 27.56 3.90 -5.14
N GLY A 242 26.26 3.69 -5.20
CA GLY A 242 25.28 4.65 -4.69
C GLY A 242 25.54 4.99 -3.23
N VAL A 243 25.44 6.28 -2.92
CA VAL A 243 25.53 6.81 -1.56
C VAL A 243 24.18 7.42 -1.20
N ILE A 244 23.59 7.01 -0.07
CA ILE A 244 22.30 7.50 0.37
C ILE A 244 22.38 9.01 0.61
N SER A 245 21.57 9.79 -0.10
CA SER A 245 21.42 11.23 0.10
C SER A 245 20.23 11.57 0.99
N HIS A 246 19.14 10.82 0.89
CA HIS A 246 17.90 11.09 1.64
C HIS A 246 17.22 9.80 2.10
N LEU A 247 16.48 9.88 3.20
CA LEU A 247 15.79 8.74 3.82
C LEU A 247 14.45 9.18 4.40
N ASN A 248 13.45 8.30 4.31
CA ASN A 248 12.21 8.46 5.06
C ASN A 248 12.38 8.02 6.53
N PRO A 249 11.48 8.43 7.45
CA PRO A 249 11.56 8.07 8.86
C PRO A 249 11.72 6.57 9.13
N ARG A 250 11.02 5.72 8.38
CA ARG A 250 11.08 4.26 8.52
C ARG A 250 12.45 3.68 8.16
N ALA A 251 13.07 4.15 7.08
CA ALA A 251 14.44 3.78 6.73
C ALA A 251 15.44 4.17 7.84
N ARG A 252 15.28 5.35 8.45
CA ARG A 252 16.10 5.77 9.59
C ARG A 252 15.89 4.90 10.82
N ALA A 253 14.65 4.53 11.11
CA ALA A 253 14.30 3.63 12.20
C ALA A 253 14.88 2.21 12.00
N ALA A 254 15.06 1.79 10.75
CA ALA A 254 15.75 0.54 10.38
C ALA A 254 17.29 0.64 10.48
N GLY A 255 17.85 1.75 10.97
CA GLY A 255 19.29 1.94 11.15
C GLY A 255 20.03 2.51 9.95
N LEU A 256 19.32 2.92 8.89
CA LEU A 256 19.95 3.54 7.71
C LEU A 256 20.32 5.00 7.99
N ALA A 257 21.41 5.46 7.38
CA ALA A 257 21.91 6.82 7.53
C ALA A 257 22.21 7.49 6.17
N VAL A 258 22.09 8.82 6.13
CA VAL A 258 22.58 9.62 4.99
C VAL A 258 24.11 9.54 4.97
N GLY A 259 24.70 9.39 3.78
CA GLY A 259 26.12 9.13 3.56
C GLY A 259 26.50 7.64 3.56
N MET A 260 25.56 6.74 3.90
CA MET A 260 25.80 5.30 3.89
C MET A 260 25.81 4.76 2.44
N PRO A 261 26.76 3.88 2.07
CA PRO A 261 26.71 3.16 0.79
C PRO A 261 25.45 2.29 0.68
N VAL A 262 24.80 2.28 -0.49
CA VAL A 262 23.57 1.50 -0.72
C VAL A 262 23.79 0.01 -0.45
N ARG A 263 24.94 -0.56 -0.84
CA ARG A 263 25.30 -1.95 -0.51
C ARG A 263 25.28 -2.26 1.00
N GLU A 264 25.69 -1.30 1.82
CA GLU A 264 25.74 -1.46 3.27
C GLU A 264 24.32 -1.38 3.85
N ALA A 265 23.52 -0.44 3.35
CA ALA A 265 22.11 -0.33 3.67
C ALA A 265 21.32 -1.62 3.35
N VAL A 266 21.55 -2.19 2.17
CA VAL A 266 20.94 -3.46 1.75
C VAL A 266 21.34 -4.61 2.67
N ALA A 267 22.63 -4.68 3.05
CA ALA A 267 23.12 -5.70 3.97
C ALA A 267 22.50 -5.56 5.38
N LEU A 268 22.35 -4.33 5.88
CA LEU A 268 21.70 -4.04 7.17
C LEU A 268 20.22 -4.48 7.19
N LEU A 269 19.54 -4.38 6.05
CA LEU A 269 18.15 -4.85 5.89
C LEU A 269 18.04 -6.38 5.75
N GLY A 270 19.16 -7.10 5.87
CA GLY A 270 19.22 -8.56 5.82
C GLY A 270 19.00 -9.13 4.42
N ALA A 271 19.21 -8.32 3.37
CA ALA A 271 19.02 -8.77 2.00
C ALA A 271 20.30 -9.36 1.39
N ARG A 272 20.14 -10.41 0.57
CA ARG A 272 21.23 -11.06 -0.18
C ARG A 272 20.81 -11.26 -1.64
N ASP A 273 21.81 -11.30 -2.53
CA ASP A 273 21.65 -11.66 -3.96
C ASP A 273 21.03 -13.06 -4.13
#